data_AF-A0A447N0J5-F1
#
_entry.id   AF-A0A447N0J5-F1
#
_cell.length_a   1.000
_cell.length_b   1.000
_cell.length_c   1.000
_cell.angle_alpha   90.00
_cell.angle_beta   90.00
_cell.angle_gamma   90.00
#
_symmetry.space_group_name_H-M   'P 1'
#
loop_
_entity.id
_entity.type
_entity.pdbx_description
1 polymer ?
#
loop_
_entity_poly.entity_id
_entity_poly.type
_entity_poly.pdbx_seq_one_letter_code
_entity_poly.pdbx_strand_id
1 'polypeptide(L)'
;MMVAGPSVARRIELAVDIGKRHRHWETAIVDIADIIGSGLHVSEAVPAAFGLFACCPNSAVDAIISGVNIGNDTDTVATMVGAISGAFHGVEAFPRRLFNDFGSYESFRFGRTGQANRRVATSPCRGR
;
A
#
# COMPACT_ATOMS: atom_id res chain seq x y z
N MET A 1 -19.58 -17.56 -10.29
CA MET A 1 -18.43 -18.31 -10.82
C MET A 1 -17.38 -18.37 -9.73
N MET A 2 -17.03 -19.55 -9.21
CA MET A 2 -15.87 -19.70 -8.32
C MET A 2 -14.63 -19.81 -9.20
N VAL A 3 -13.76 -18.80 -9.13
CA VAL A 3 -12.43 -18.85 -9.74
C VAL A 3 -11.54 -19.68 -8.81
N ALA A 4 -10.75 -20.59 -9.37
CA ALA A 4 -9.79 -21.36 -8.59
C ALA A 4 -8.75 -20.41 -7.97
N GLY A 5 -8.59 -20.46 -6.64
CA GLY A 5 -7.63 -19.63 -5.91
C GLY A 5 -8.18 -19.19 -4.54
N PRO A 6 -7.31 -18.76 -3.62
CA PRO A 6 -7.74 -18.25 -2.33
C PRO A 6 -8.45 -16.89 -2.48
N SER A 7 -9.35 -16.57 -1.57
CA SER A 7 -10.07 -15.29 -1.59
C SER A 7 -9.10 -14.12 -1.35
N VAL A 8 -8.88 -13.30 -2.38
CA VAL A 8 -8.05 -12.09 -2.28
C VAL A 8 -8.60 -11.14 -1.21
N ALA A 9 -9.92 -10.94 -1.17
CA ALA A 9 -10.55 -10.06 -0.19
C ALA A 9 -10.28 -10.49 1.26
N ARG A 10 -10.44 -11.78 1.58
CA ARG A 10 -10.17 -12.30 2.94
C ARG A 10 -8.69 -12.25 3.28
N ARG A 11 -7.81 -12.38 2.29
CA ARG A 11 -6.37 -12.21 2.49
C ARG A 11 -5.99 -10.75 2.72
N ILE A 12 -6.64 -9.79 2.06
CA ILE A 12 -6.47 -8.36 2.34
C ILE A 12 -6.81 -8.07 3.80
N GLU A 13 -7.97 -8.56 4.28
CA GLU A 13 -8.36 -8.40 5.69
C GLU A 13 -7.28 -8.94 6.63
N LEU A 14 -6.81 -10.18 6.39
CA LEU A 14 -5.74 -10.78 7.19
C LEU A 14 -4.43 -9.98 7.13
N ALA A 15 -4.02 -9.52 5.95
CA ALA A 15 -2.79 -8.75 5.78
C ALA A 15 -2.85 -7.41 6.52
N VAL A 16 -4.00 -6.72 6.48
CA VAL A 16 -4.23 -5.48 7.22
C VAL A 16 -4.18 -5.73 8.73
N ASP A 17 -4.75 -6.83 9.20
CA ASP A 17 -4.69 -7.20 10.62
C ASP A 17 -3.27 -7.59 11.07
N ILE A 18 -2.46 -8.21 10.20
CA ILE A 18 -1.02 -8.40 10.45
C ILE A 18 -0.32 -7.04 10.54
N GLY A 19 -0.48 -6.18 9.53
CA GLY A 19 0.18 -4.87 9.47
C GLY A 19 -0.10 -4.00 10.70
N LYS A 20 -1.36 -3.97 11.17
CA LYS A 20 -1.78 -3.21 12.37
C LYS A 20 -1.24 -3.75 13.69
N ARG A 21 -0.84 -5.03 13.76
CA ARG A 21 -0.31 -5.65 14.99
C ARG A 21 1.12 -5.20 15.30
N HIS A 22 1.86 -4.80 14.28
CA HIS A 22 3.26 -4.42 14.41
C HIS A 22 3.41 -2.91 14.61
N ARG A 23 4.35 -2.51 15.48
CA ARG A 23 4.70 -1.10 15.68
C ARG A 23 5.69 -0.58 14.63
N HIS A 24 6.47 -1.49 14.05
CA HIS A 24 7.54 -1.21 13.12
C HIS A 24 7.30 -2.01 11.86
N TRP A 25 7.51 -1.41 10.69
CA TRP A 25 7.24 -2.06 9.42
C TRP A 25 8.26 -3.19 9.16
N GLU A 26 9.46 -3.07 9.71
CA GLU A 26 10.55 -4.05 9.61
C GLU A 26 10.14 -5.40 10.21
N THR A 27 9.31 -5.43 11.25
CA THR A 27 8.77 -6.67 11.80
C THR A 27 7.50 -7.11 11.08
N ALA A 28 6.71 -6.15 10.57
CA ALA A 28 5.51 -6.45 9.79
C ALA A 28 5.83 -7.15 8.46
N ILE A 29 6.89 -6.74 7.76
CA ILE A 29 7.27 -7.33 6.46
C ILE A 29 7.57 -8.82 6.57
N VAL A 30 8.12 -9.28 7.69
CA VAL A 30 8.44 -10.69 7.92
C VAL A 30 7.16 -11.52 7.99
N ASP A 31 6.23 -11.14 8.87
CA ASP A 31 4.95 -11.86 9.01
C ASP A 31 4.10 -11.77 7.74
N ILE A 32 4.12 -10.64 7.03
CA ILE A 32 3.40 -10.49 5.77
C ILE A 32 4.04 -11.41 4.70
N ALA A 33 5.36 -11.40 4.56
CA ALA A 33 6.03 -12.29 3.61
C ALA A 33 5.76 -13.77 3.92
N ASP A 34 5.81 -14.17 5.19
CA ASP A 34 5.67 -15.58 5.59
C ASP A 34 4.22 -16.09 5.52
N ILE A 35 3.23 -15.27 5.89
CA ILE A 35 1.82 -15.70 5.98
C ILE A 35 1.04 -15.37 4.70
N ILE A 36 1.33 -14.21 4.10
CA ILE A 36 0.62 -13.69 2.93
C ILE A 36 1.38 -13.97 1.63
N GLY A 37 2.71 -13.93 1.67
CA GLY A 37 3.54 -13.94 0.47
C GLY A 37 3.58 -12.58 -0.22
N SER A 38 4.62 -12.37 -1.02
CA SER A 38 4.87 -11.16 -1.82
C SER A 38 5.25 -11.51 -3.27
N GLY A 39 4.73 -12.62 -3.79
CA GLY A 39 5.01 -13.09 -5.15
C GLY A 39 4.06 -12.55 -6.21
N LEU A 40 4.32 -12.94 -7.46
CA LEU A 40 3.60 -12.49 -8.66
C LEU A 40 2.09 -12.81 -8.66
N HIS A 41 1.65 -13.76 -7.82
CA HIS A 41 0.24 -14.11 -7.74
C HIS A 41 -0.57 -12.98 -7.12
N VAL A 42 -1.69 -12.61 -7.73
CA VAL A 42 -2.61 -11.57 -7.22
C VAL A 42 -3.10 -11.86 -5.79
N SER A 43 -3.18 -13.13 -5.40
CA SER A 43 -3.52 -13.55 -4.04
C SER A 43 -2.44 -13.28 -3.00
N GLU A 44 -1.23 -12.93 -3.42
CA GLU A 44 -0.09 -12.61 -2.56
C GLU A 44 0.22 -11.11 -2.65
N ALA A 45 0.50 -10.61 -3.87
CA ALA A 45 0.92 -9.23 -4.10
C ALA A 45 -0.11 -8.19 -3.63
N VAL A 46 -1.40 -8.37 -3.96
CA VAL A 46 -2.43 -7.38 -3.60
C VAL A 46 -2.64 -7.32 -2.09
N PRO A 47 -2.88 -8.45 -1.38
CA PRO A 47 -2.96 -8.43 0.07
C PRO A 47 -1.70 -7.88 0.75
N ALA A 48 -0.51 -8.25 0.30
CA ALA A 48 0.74 -7.73 0.86
C ALA A 48 0.80 -6.20 0.79
N ALA A 49 0.45 -5.61 -0.34
CA ALA A 49 0.43 -4.15 -0.49
C ALA A 49 -0.51 -3.46 0.53
N PHE A 50 -1.69 -4.02 0.79
CA PHE A 50 -2.60 -3.47 1.79
C PHE A 50 -2.09 -3.66 3.23
N GLY A 51 -1.46 -4.79 3.54
CA GLY A 51 -0.84 -5.03 4.85
C GLY A 51 0.30 -4.06 5.14
N LEU A 52 1.15 -3.80 4.14
CA LEU A 52 2.27 -2.86 4.22
C LEU A 52 1.80 -1.40 4.35
N PHE A 53 0.76 -1.02 3.62
CA PHE A 53 0.15 0.29 3.83
C PHE A 53 -0.42 0.41 5.25
N ALA A 54 -1.03 -0.66 5.78
CA ALA A 54 -1.62 -0.66 7.11
C ALA A 54 -0.60 -0.58 8.26
N CYS A 55 0.66 -1.00 8.07
CA CYS A 55 1.71 -0.82 9.08
C CYS A 55 2.29 0.61 9.10
N CYS A 56 2.16 1.36 8.00
CA CYS A 56 2.69 2.72 7.84
C CYS A 56 1.62 3.78 7.51
N PRO A 57 0.49 3.86 8.24
CA PRO A 57 -0.65 4.70 7.85
C PRO A 57 -0.38 6.21 7.90
N ASN A 58 0.73 6.63 8.51
CA ASN A 58 1.10 8.03 8.70
C ASN A 58 2.29 8.46 7.83
N SER A 59 2.92 7.54 7.09
CA SER A 59 4.12 7.80 6.32
C SER A 59 4.09 7.06 4.99
N ALA A 60 3.78 7.79 3.92
CA ALA A 60 3.77 7.27 2.56
C ALA A 60 5.14 6.73 2.14
N VAL A 61 6.22 7.35 2.62
CA VAL A 61 7.59 6.95 2.31
C VAL A 61 7.93 5.64 3.00
N ASP A 62 7.62 5.49 4.29
CA ASP A 62 7.91 4.25 5.02
C ASP A 62 7.08 3.07 4.47
N ALA A 63 5.83 3.33 4.06
CA ALA A 63 5.02 2.34 3.37
C ALA A 63 5.71 1.83 2.09
N ILE A 64 6.21 2.73 1.23
CA ILE A 64 6.93 2.34 0.01
C ILE A 64 8.23 1.61 0.35
N ILE A 65 9.01 2.09 1.33
CA ILE A 65 10.25 1.44 1.78
C ILE A 65 9.96 0.01 2.24
N SER A 66 8.86 -0.21 2.97
CA SER A 66 8.46 -1.56 3.39
C SER A 66 8.16 -2.47 2.19
N GLY A 67 7.52 -1.95 1.14
CA GLY A 67 7.25 -2.69 -0.11
C GLY A 67 8.51 -3.00 -0.92
N VAL A 68 9.51 -2.12 -0.91
CA VAL A 68 10.80 -2.39 -1.56
C VAL A 68 11.58 -3.47 -0.80
N ASN A 69 11.42 -3.55 0.52
CA ASN A 69 12.17 -4.46 1.38
C ASN A 69 11.46 -5.77 1.73
N ILE A 70 10.21 -5.98 1.31
CA ILE A 70 9.47 -7.22 1.59
C ILE A 70 10.05 -8.46 0.87
N GLY A 71 10.78 -8.24 -0.23
CA GLY A 71 11.35 -9.31 -1.06
C GLY A 71 10.38 -9.90 -2.09
N ASN A 72 10.91 -10.76 -2.98
CA ASN A 72 10.22 -11.36 -4.13
C ASN A 72 9.77 -10.34 -5.19
N ASP A 73 8.47 -10.12 -5.42
CA ASP A 73 7.91 -9.23 -6.45
C ASP A 73 7.85 -7.77 -5.97
N THR A 74 9.02 -7.21 -5.67
CA THR A 74 9.13 -5.92 -4.94
C THR A 74 8.73 -4.72 -5.78
N ASP A 75 8.96 -4.71 -7.09
CA ASP A 75 8.56 -3.61 -7.97
C ASP A 75 7.04 -3.52 -8.07
N THR A 76 6.35 -4.65 -8.26
CA THR A 76 4.89 -4.72 -8.30
C THR A 76 4.27 -4.33 -6.96
N VAL A 77 4.74 -4.91 -5.85
CA VAL A 77 4.20 -4.61 -4.52
C VAL A 77 4.48 -3.15 -4.13
N ALA A 78 5.71 -2.65 -4.30
CA ALA A 78 6.04 -1.26 -3.98
C ALA A 78 5.26 -0.28 -4.86
N THR A 79 5.01 -0.60 -6.12
CA THR A 79 4.18 0.23 -7.02
C THR A 79 2.75 0.33 -6.49
N MET A 80 2.14 -0.78 -6.08
CA MET A 80 0.79 -0.76 -5.50
C MET A 80 0.76 0.01 -4.18
N VAL A 81 1.74 -0.21 -3.29
CA VAL A 81 1.84 0.53 -2.02
C VAL A 81 2.01 2.03 -2.28
N GLY A 82 2.84 2.41 -3.25
CA GLY A 82 3.03 3.81 -3.64
C GLY A 82 1.78 4.45 -4.22
N ALA A 83 1.03 3.72 -5.06
CA ALA A 83 -0.24 4.19 -5.60
C ALA A 83 -1.29 4.41 -4.49
N ILE A 84 -1.44 3.45 -3.57
CA ILE A 84 -2.35 3.54 -2.42
C ILE A 84 -1.95 4.71 -1.52
N SER A 85 -0.67 4.76 -1.12
CA SER A 85 -0.14 5.78 -0.21
C SER A 85 -0.23 7.17 -0.83
N GLY A 86 0.08 7.31 -2.12
CA GLY A 86 -0.04 8.57 -2.84
C GLY A 86 -1.49 9.03 -2.98
N ALA A 87 -2.43 8.12 -3.26
CA ALA A 87 -3.85 8.44 -3.28
C ALA A 87 -4.40 8.86 -1.90
N PHE A 88 -3.84 8.31 -0.82
CA PHE A 88 -4.27 8.60 0.56
C PHE A 88 -3.66 9.90 1.12
N HIS A 89 -2.35 10.07 0.97
CA HIS A 89 -1.61 11.19 1.57
C HIS A 89 -1.52 12.41 0.64
N GLY A 90 -1.59 12.20 -0.68
CA GLY A 90 -1.36 13.22 -1.70
C GLY A 90 0.12 13.37 -2.06
N VAL A 91 0.40 14.10 -3.14
CA VAL A 91 1.76 14.26 -3.70
C VAL A 91 2.74 14.96 -2.74
N GLU A 92 2.24 15.87 -1.90
CA GLU A 92 3.06 16.63 -0.94
C GLU A 92 3.65 15.76 0.19
N ALA A 93 3.19 14.51 0.34
CA ALA A 93 3.76 13.57 1.30
C ALA A 93 5.10 12.99 0.86
N PHE A 94 5.48 13.17 -0.41
CA PHE A 94 6.74 12.67 -0.95
C PHE A 94 7.83 13.75 -0.98
N PRO A 95 9.07 13.43 -0.58
CA PRO A 95 10.19 14.36 -0.70
C PRO A 95 10.37 14.88 -2.12
N ARG A 96 10.49 16.20 -2.29
CA ARG A 96 10.66 16.83 -3.62
C ARG A 96 11.84 16.27 -4.42
N ARG A 97 12.90 15.82 -3.75
CA ARG A 97 14.05 15.15 -4.37
C ARG A 97 13.65 13.93 -5.20
N LEU A 98 12.60 13.22 -4.80
CA LEU A 98 12.08 12.10 -5.59
C LEU A 98 11.53 12.56 -6.95
N PHE A 99 11.19 13.83 -7.15
CA PHE A 99 10.69 14.32 -8.45
C PHE A 99 11.75 15.05 -9.28
N ASN A 100 12.93 15.33 -8.71
CA ASN A 100 13.94 16.16 -9.38
C ASN A 100 14.50 15.53 -10.66
N ASP A 101 14.52 14.19 -10.74
CA ASP A 101 15.04 13.45 -11.90
C ASP A 101 13.91 13.02 -12.86
N PHE A 102 12.64 13.16 -12.46
CA PHE A 102 11.47 12.84 -13.28
C PHE A 102 11.15 14.05 -14.18
N GLY A 103 11.98 14.29 -15.18
CA GLY A 103 11.78 15.35 -16.16
C GLY A 103 10.37 15.33 -16.76
N SER A 104 9.61 16.41 -16.56
CA SER A 104 8.46 16.83 -17.37
C SER A 104 7.44 15.76 -17.83
N TYR A 105 7.02 14.84 -16.95
CA TYR A 105 5.79 14.05 -17.19
C TYR A 105 4.58 14.78 -16.58
N GLU A 106 4.25 15.96 -17.10
CA GLU A 106 3.07 16.77 -16.71
C GLU A 106 1.71 16.11 -17.05
N SER A 107 1.69 14.85 -17.52
CA SER A 107 0.46 14.15 -17.88
C SER A 107 -0.18 13.38 -16.72
N PHE A 108 0.53 13.09 -15.62
CA PHE A 108 -0.08 12.46 -14.45
C PHE A 108 -0.70 13.53 -13.54
N ARG A 109 -1.96 13.90 -13.82
CA ARG A 109 -2.77 14.83 -13.00
C ARG A 109 -3.01 14.26 -11.58
N PHE A 110 -2.02 14.34 -10.71
CA PHE A 110 -2.12 13.97 -9.29
C PHE A 110 -2.96 14.98 -8.48
N GLY A 111 -3.08 16.22 -8.99
CA GLY A 111 -3.66 17.36 -8.27
C GLY A 111 -5.18 17.36 -8.07
N ARG A 112 -5.96 16.43 -8.65
CA ARG A 112 -7.44 16.40 -8.48
C ARG A 112 -7.97 15.22 -7.68
N THR A 113 -7.26 14.08 -7.63
CA THR A 113 -7.73 12.86 -6.95
C THR A 113 -7.29 12.79 -5.48
N GLY A 114 -6.09 13.28 -5.13
CA GLY A 114 -5.59 13.20 -3.74
C GLY A 114 -6.35 14.05 -2.72
N GLN A 115 -6.94 15.18 -3.13
CA GLN A 115 -7.71 16.04 -2.21
C GLN A 115 -9.13 15.52 -1.92
N ALA A 116 -9.72 14.73 -2.82
CA ALA A 116 -11.06 14.20 -2.63
C ALA A 116 -11.12 13.09 -1.57
N ASN A 117 -10.04 12.30 -1.44
CA ASN A 117 -10.05 11.09 -0.60
C ASN A 117 -9.84 11.37 0.90
N ARG A 118 -9.25 12.52 1.26
CA ARG A 118 -9.03 12.93 2.66
C ARG A 118 -10.35 13.06 3.45
N ARG A 119 -11.47 13.35 2.76
CA ARG A 119 -12.81 13.44 3.38
C ARG A 119 -13.45 12.07 3.65
N VAL A 120 -13.11 11.03 2.89
CA VAL A 120 -13.70 9.69 3.03
C VAL A 120 -12.96 8.87 4.10
N ALA A 121 -11.63 9.02 4.18
CA ALA A 121 -10.82 8.32 5.17
C ALA A 121 -11.01 8.80 6.62
N THR A 122 -11.54 10.01 6.83
CA THR A 122 -11.73 10.64 8.15
C THR A 122 -13.18 10.73 8.59
N SER A 123 -14.14 10.39 7.71
CA SER A 123 -15.54 10.34 8.08
C SER A 123 -15.83 9.09 8.93
N PRO A 124 -16.48 9.21 10.10
CA PRO A 124 -16.86 8.05 10.89
C PRO A 124 -17.81 7.19 10.06
N CYS A 125 -17.51 5.90 9.93
CA CYS A 125 -18.38 4.91 9.31
C CYS A 125 -19.76 5.00 9.98
N ARG A 126 -20.75 5.60 9.30
CA ARG A 126 -22.14 5.51 9.74
C ARG A 126 -22.59 4.08 9.49
N GLY A 127 -22.68 3.31 10.57
CA GLY A 127 -23.18 1.95 10.56
C GLY A 127 -24.56 1.86 9.91
N ARG A 128 -24.74 0.78 9.15
CA ARG A 128 -26.03 0.23 8.75
C ARG A 128 -26.01 -1.26 9.05
#